data_AF-A0A0F9H8W0-F1
#
_entry.id   AF-A0A0F9H8W0-F1
#
_cell.length_a   1.000
_cell.length_b   1.000
_cell.length_c   1.000
_cell.angle_alpha   90.00
_cell.angle_beta   90.00
_cell.angle_gamma   90.00
#
_symmetry.space_group_name_H-M   'P 1'
#
loop_
_entity.id
_entity.type
_entity.pdbx_description
1 polymer ?
#
loop_
_entity_poly.entity_id
_entity_poly.type
_entity_poly.pdbx_seq_one_letter_code
_entity_poly.pdbx_strand_id
1 'polypeptide(L)'
;MAQGNVFWYHLPEGYEDQGPKVIMEAQASGLAVVADNHSGAKDRIVKMTGLLCDTFDEHLEALKMYAKRWDRLKHEGEEARYHAKKEYDPQNWIEEIIGERKDTGEERITE
;
A
#
# COMPACT_ATOMS: atom_id res chain seq x y z
N MET A 1 5.29 13.55 -13.19
CA MET A 1 4.40 13.47 -12.01
C MET A 1 3.03 13.01 -12.48
N ALA A 2 2.54 11.87 -11.99
CA ALA A 2 1.19 11.39 -12.30
C ALA A 2 0.16 12.23 -11.53
N GLN A 3 -0.12 13.45 -12.00
CA GLN A 3 -1.22 14.25 -11.47
C GLN A 3 -2.50 13.86 -12.21
N GLY A 4 -3.52 13.47 -11.45
CA GLY A 4 -4.89 13.29 -11.96
C GLY A 4 -5.31 11.83 -12.20
N ASN A 5 -4.50 10.85 -11.77
CA ASN A 5 -4.77 9.43 -11.97
C ASN A 5 -4.97 8.72 -10.63
N VAL A 6 -5.77 7.64 -10.68
CA VAL A 6 -6.02 6.71 -9.58
C VAL A 6 -5.52 5.33 -10.00
N PHE A 7 -4.91 4.58 -9.09
CA PHE A 7 -4.55 3.19 -9.33
C PHE A 7 -5.72 2.28 -8.90
N TRP A 8 -6.15 1.38 -9.79
CA TRP A 8 -7.21 0.44 -9.50
C TRP A 8 -6.63 -0.98 -9.40
N TYR A 9 -6.85 -1.60 -8.25
CA TYR A 9 -6.46 -2.96 -7.95
C TYR A 9 -7.73 -3.79 -7.72
N HIS A 10 -7.98 -4.76 -8.59
CA HIS A 10 -9.10 -5.69 -8.48
C HIS A 10 -8.64 -7.06 -8.96
N LEU A 11 -8.79 -8.07 -8.11
CA LEU A 11 -8.44 -9.45 -8.41
C LEU A 11 -9.63 -10.21 -9.03
N PRO A 12 -9.39 -11.11 -9.99
CA PRO A 12 -10.42 -12.05 -10.44
C PRO A 12 -10.91 -12.94 -9.29
N GLU A 13 -12.15 -13.40 -9.38
CA GLU A 13 -12.75 -14.29 -8.39
C GLU A 13 -11.86 -15.53 -8.13
N GLY A 14 -11.63 -15.86 -6.85
CA GLY A 14 -10.82 -16.98 -6.43
C GLY A 14 -9.30 -16.73 -6.39
N TYR A 15 -8.85 -15.52 -6.72
CA TYR A 15 -7.44 -15.13 -6.59
C TYR A 15 -7.20 -14.41 -5.27
N GLU A 16 -6.03 -14.67 -4.69
CA GLU A 16 -5.55 -13.98 -3.49
C GLU A 16 -4.13 -13.45 -3.73
N ASP A 17 -3.88 -12.23 -3.25
CA ASP A 17 -2.54 -11.67 -3.14
C ASP A 17 -2.33 -11.19 -1.69
N GLN A 18 -1.38 -11.81 -1.01
CA GLN A 18 -1.08 -11.57 0.40
C GLN A 18 -0.14 -10.37 0.60
N GLY A 19 0.47 -9.84 -0.48
CA GLY A 19 1.43 -8.74 -0.38
C GLY A 19 1.58 -8.00 -1.69
N PRO A 20 0.51 -7.34 -2.20
CA PRO A 20 0.52 -6.72 -3.51
C PRO A 20 1.51 -5.55 -3.58
N LYS A 21 2.73 -5.83 -4.07
CA LYS A 21 3.80 -4.83 -4.23
C LYS A 21 3.38 -3.69 -5.17
N VAL A 22 2.50 -3.98 -6.12
CA VAL A 22 1.95 -2.97 -7.04
C VAL A 22 1.16 -1.88 -6.33
N ILE A 23 0.49 -2.19 -5.20
CA ILE A 23 -0.15 -1.15 -4.37
C ILE A 23 0.92 -0.27 -3.72
N MET A 24 2.00 -0.87 -3.22
CA MET A 24 3.12 -0.14 -2.60
C MET A 24 3.81 0.80 -3.62
N GLU A 25 4.01 0.34 -4.84
CA GLU A 25 4.59 1.12 -5.95
C GLU A 25 3.67 2.28 -6.37
N ALA A 26 2.35 2.03 -6.42
CA ALA A 26 1.36 3.07 -6.68
C ALA A 26 1.37 4.15 -5.59
N GLN A 27 1.39 3.74 -4.32
CA GLN A 27 1.48 4.65 -3.19
C GLN A 27 2.79 5.45 -3.20
N ALA A 28 3.94 4.80 -3.45
CA ALA A 28 5.24 5.49 -3.60
C ALA A 28 5.24 6.51 -4.75
N SER A 29 4.53 6.21 -5.83
CA SER A 29 4.31 7.12 -6.95
C SER A 29 3.36 8.28 -6.62
N GLY A 30 2.72 8.26 -5.45
CA GLY A 30 1.77 9.26 -4.97
C GLY A 30 0.43 9.20 -5.67
N LEU A 31 -0.03 7.99 -6.01
CA LEU A 31 -1.37 7.74 -6.52
C LEU A 31 -2.29 7.36 -5.35
N ALA A 32 -3.52 7.87 -5.37
CA ALA A 32 -4.57 7.26 -4.57
C ALA A 32 -4.90 5.88 -5.16
N VAL A 33 -5.32 4.96 -4.29
CA VAL A 33 -5.58 3.57 -4.67
C VAL A 33 -7.04 3.21 -4.41
N VAL A 34 -7.69 2.54 -5.35
CA VAL A 34 -8.94 1.80 -5.13
C VAL A 34 -8.58 0.33 -5.16
N ALA A 35 -8.81 -0.40 -4.07
CA ALA A 35 -8.46 -1.81 -3.97
C ALA A 35 -9.58 -2.67 -3.38
N ASP A 36 -9.51 -3.98 -3.62
CA ASP A 36 -10.40 -4.93 -2.97
C ASP A 36 -10.24 -4.91 -1.45
N ASN A 37 -11.35 -5.07 -0.72
CA ASN A 37 -11.36 -5.19 0.74
C ASN A 37 -11.07 -6.62 1.24
N HIS A 38 -10.06 -7.27 0.66
CA HIS A 38 -9.65 -8.60 1.08
C HIS A 38 -8.14 -8.84 0.92
N SER A 39 -7.68 -9.97 1.47
CA SER A 39 -6.29 -10.43 1.42
C SER A 39 -5.30 -9.32 1.82
N GLY A 40 -4.11 -9.29 1.20
CA GLY A 40 -3.09 -8.30 1.50
C GLY A 40 -3.43 -6.88 1.06
N ALA A 41 -4.41 -6.66 0.18
CA ALA A 41 -4.79 -5.31 -0.23
C ALA A 41 -5.34 -4.48 0.95
N LYS A 42 -6.14 -5.12 1.81
CA LYS A 42 -6.68 -4.52 3.03
C LYS A 42 -5.60 -3.99 3.97
N ASP A 43 -4.46 -4.68 4.06
CA ASP A 43 -3.35 -4.29 4.93
C ASP A 43 -2.52 -3.13 4.35
N ARG A 44 -2.64 -2.85 3.05
CA ARG A 44 -1.89 -1.76 2.38
C ARG A 44 -2.65 -0.44 2.32
N ILE A 45 -3.98 -0.49 2.28
CA ILE A 45 -4.79 0.73 2.25
C ILE A 45 -5.06 1.23 3.66
N VAL A 46 -4.23 2.16 4.12
CA VAL A 46 -4.39 2.84 5.41
C VAL A 46 -5.13 4.17 5.25
N LYS A 47 -5.56 4.75 6.38
CA LYS A 47 -6.41 5.94 6.43
C LYS A 47 -5.89 7.05 5.49
N MET A 48 -6.77 7.55 4.62
CA MET A 48 -6.50 8.60 3.64
C MET A 48 -5.51 8.23 2.51
N THR A 49 -5.16 6.96 2.29
CA THR A 49 -4.29 6.57 1.14
C THR A 49 -5.07 6.02 -0.05
N GLY A 50 -6.38 5.80 0.12
CA GLY A 50 -7.23 5.17 -0.88
C GLY A 50 -8.57 4.69 -0.32
N LEU A 51 -9.24 3.83 -1.09
CA LEU A 51 -10.53 3.23 -0.78
C LEU A 51 -10.46 1.72 -0.92
N LEU A 52 -11.11 1.03 0.02
CA LEU A 52 -11.36 -0.41 -0.03
C LEU A 52 -12.81 -0.63 -0.47
N CYS A 53 -13.01 -1.59 -1.37
CA CYS A 53 -14.31 -1.93 -1.95
C CYS A 53 -14.61 -3.42 -1.78
N ASP A 54 -15.82 -3.75 -1.37
CA ASP A 54 -16.31 -5.13 -1.21
C ASP A 54 -16.95 -5.67 -2.49
N THR A 55 -17.40 -4.78 -3.38
CA THR A 55 -18.11 -5.13 -4.62
C THR A 55 -17.63 -4.32 -5.82
N PHE A 56 -17.80 -4.86 -7.02
CA PHE A 56 -17.45 -4.17 -8.27
C PHE A 56 -18.16 -2.81 -8.43
N ASP A 57 -19.42 -2.72 -7.98
CA ASP A 57 -20.19 -1.46 -8.01
C ASP A 57 -19.54 -0.39 -7.12
N GLU A 58 -18.99 -0.76 -5.97
CA GLU A 58 -18.25 0.17 -5.11
C GLU A 58 -16.97 0.66 -5.77
N HIS A 59 -16.24 -0.21 -6.49
CA HIS A 59 -15.08 0.24 -7.29
C HIS A 59 -15.51 1.28 -8.33
N LEU A 60 -16.61 1.01 -9.05
CA LEU A 60 -17.12 1.94 -10.06
C LEU A 60 -17.51 3.30 -9.45
N GLU A 61 -18.19 3.30 -8.31
CA GLU A 61 -18.55 4.54 -7.62
C GLU A 61 -17.32 5.29 -7.08
N ALA A 62 -16.31 4.57 -6.58
CA ALA A 62 -15.04 5.16 -6.17
C ALA A 62 -14.31 5.85 -7.33
N LEU A 63 -14.23 5.19 -8.49
CA LEU A 63 -13.60 5.75 -9.70
C LEU A 63 -14.35 7.00 -10.20
N LYS A 64 -15.69 6.96 -10.23
CA LYS A 64 -16.53 8.13 -10.57
C LYS A 64 -16.34 9.27 -9.58
N MET A 65 -16.18 8.97 -8.30
CA MET A 65 -15.93 9.97 -7.26
C MET A 65 -14.60 10.66 -7.50
N TYR A 66 -13.50 9.92 -7.73
CA TYR A 66 -12.20 10.52 -8.02
C TYR A 66 -12.17 11.33 -9.30
N ALA A 67 -12.91 10.93 -10.33
CA ALA A 67 -13.07 11.72 -11.55
C ALA A 67 -13.71 13.10 -11.31
N LYS A 68 -14.48 13.26 -10.22
CA LYS A 68 -15.16 14.51 -9.85
C LYS A 68 -14.47 15.27 -8.69
N ARG A 69 -13.65 14.59 -7.90
CA ARG A 69 -13.04 15.10 -6.66
C ARG A 69 -11.52 15.07 -6.74
N TRP A 70 -11.00 15.90 -7.64
CA TRP A 70 -9.55 16.10 -7.83
C TRP A 70 -8.84 16.49 -6.52
N ASP A 71 -9.48 17.32 -5.70
CA ASP A 71 -9.00 17.73 -4.37
C ASP A 71 -8.65 16.52 -3.50
N ARG A 72 -9.59 15.58 -3.43
CA ARG A 72 -9.45 14.35 -2.67
C ARG A 72 -8.43 13.42 -3.29
N LEU A 73 -8.48 13.24 -4.62
CA LEU A 73 -7.53 12.40 -5.36
C LEU A 73 -6.08 12.82 -5.08
N LYS A 74 -5.82 14.13 -5.18
CA LYS A 74 -4.50 14.70 -4.92
C LYS A 74 -4.07 14.50 -3.47
N HIS A 75 -4.96 14.81 -2.52
CA HIS A 75 -4.65 14.68 -1.10
C HIS A 75 -4.33 13.23 -0.72
N GLU A 76 -5.16 12.28 -1.16
CA GLU A 76 -4.94 10.87 -0.82
C GLU A 76 -3.70 10.29 -1.52
N GLY A 77 -3.35 10.78 -2.71
CA GLY A 77 -2.07 10.46 -3.35
C GLY A 77 -0.84 11.03 -2.59
N GLU A 78 -0.96 12.22 -2.00
CA GLU A 78 0.09 12.80 -1.15
C GLU A 78 0.28 11.98 0.14
N GLU A 79 -0.81 11.63 0.81
CA GLU A 79 -0.81 10.76 2.00
C GLU A 79 -0.27 9.35 1.67
N ALA A 80 -0.65 8.79 0.52
CA ALA A 80 -0.13 7.52 0.05
C ALA A 80 1.40 7.56 -0.13
N ARG A 81 1.94 8.63 -0.73
CA ARG A 81 3.40 8.80 -0.86
C ARG A 81 4.07 8.95 0.49
N TYR A 82 3.47 9.71 1.39
CA TYR A 82 3.99 9.89 2.74
C TYR A 82 4.06 8.55 3.49
N HIS A 83 2.97 7.76 3.44
CA HIS A 83 2.91 6.43 4.01
C HIS A 83 3.99 5.51 3.42
N ALA A 84 4.09 5.45 2.09
CA ALA A 84 5.07 4.60 1.41
C ALA A 84 6.52 4.97 1.78
N LYS A 85 6.83 6.27 1.88
CA LYS A 85 8.17 6.72 2.31
C LYS A 85 8.50 6.32 3.75
N LYS A 86 7.50 6.28 4.62
CA LYS A 86 7.68 5.88 6.02
C LYS A 86 7.83 4.36 6.16
N GLU A 87 6.94 3.60 5.55
CA GLU A 87 6.82 2.16 5.81
C GLU A 87 7.59 1.29 4.82
N TYR A 88 7.82 1.74 3.58
CA TYR A 88 8.33 0.87 2.51
C TYR A 88 9.75 1.20 2.08
N ASP A 89 10.34 2.29 2.59
CA ASP A 89 11.75 2.59 2.37
C ASP A 89 12.59 1.57 3.15
N PRO A 90 13.37 0.70 2.48
CA PRO A 90 14.18 -0.31 3.15
C PRO A 90 15.18 0.29 4.14
N GLN A 91 15.61 1.55 3.92
CA GLN A 91 16.53 2.24 4.81
C GLN A 91 15.96 2.41 6.22
N ASN A 92 14.63 2.54 6.35
CA ASN A 92 13.96 2.72 7.64
C ASN A 92 13.92 1.42 8.48
N TRP A 93 14.19 0.27 7.86
CA TRP A 93 14.14 -1.04 8.50
C TRP A 93 15.51 -1.68 8.66
N ILE A 94 16.59 -0.98 8.27
CA ILE A 94 17.95 -1.53 8.34
C ILE A 94 18.26 -2.05 9.74
N GLU A 95 18.01 -1.27 10.79
CA GLU A 95 18.29 -1.67 12.19
C GLU A 95 17.50 -2.91 12.61
N GLU A 96 16.23 -3.01 12.21
CA GLU A 96 15.38 -4.16 12.51
C GLU A 96 15.80 -5.42 11.75
N ILE A 97 16.24 -5.26 10.50
CA ILE A 97 16.66 -6.36 9.61
C ILE A 97 18.05 -6.87 10.00
N ILE A 98 19.01 -5.96 10.20
CA ILE A 98 20.37 -6.35 10.55
C ILE A 98 20.44 -6.87 11.98
N GLY A 99 19.55 -6.37 12.85
CA GLY A 99 19.56 -6.57 14.29
C GLY A 99 20.91 -6.17 14.85
N GLU A 100 21.00 -5.10 15.64
CA GLU A 100 22.13 -5.08 16.57
C GLU A 100 22.05 -6.39 17.40
N ARG A 101 23.02 -7.29 17.15
CA ARG A 101 23.18 -8.52 17.93
C ARG A 101 23.30 -8.08 19.38
N LYS A 102 22.25 -8.26 20.18
CA LYS A 102 22.45 -8.38 21.62
C LYS A 102 23.28 -9.64 21.81
N ASP A 103 24.51 -9.46 22.28
CA ASP A 103 25.40 -10.55 22.63
C ASP A 103 24.74 -11.36 23.76
N THR A 104 24.07 -12.47 23.43
CA THR A 104 23.34 -13.30 24.40
C THR A 104 24.25 -14.30 25.12
N GLY A 105 25.55 -14.34 24.79
CA GLY A 105 26.52 -15.23 25.43
C GLY A 105 26.34 -16.72 25.13
N GLU A 106 25.49 -17.09 24.18
CA GLU A 106 25.29 -18.48 23.77
C GLU A 106 26.23 -18.86 22.61
N GLU A 107 27.14 -19.81 22.86
CA GLU A 107 28.02 -20.37 21.85
C GLU A 107 27.23 -21.13 20.78
N ARG A 108 27.55 -20.86 19.51
CA ARG A 108 26.96 -21.58 18.38
C ARG A 108 27.49 -23.00 18.30
N ILE A 109 26.59 -23.98 18.11
CA ILE A 109 26.95 -25.27 17.52
C ILE A 109 27.25 -24.99 16.05
N THR A 110 28.49 -25.26 15.63
CA THR A 110 28.92 -25.17 14.24
C THR A 110 28.78 -26.54 13.59
N GLU A 111 28.20 -26.59 12.38
CA GLU A 111 28.32 -27.72 11.46
C GLU A 111 29.62 -27.63 10.67
#